data_AF-A0A1I0BW28-F1
#
_entry.id   AF-A0A1I0BW28-F1
#
_cell.length_a   1.000
_cell.length_b   1.000
_cell.length_c   1.000
_cell.angle_alpha   90.00
_cell.angle_beta   90.00
_cell.angle_gamma   90.00
#
_symmetry.space_group_name_H-M   'P 1'
#
loop_
_entity.id
_entity.type
_entity.pdbx_description
1 polymer ?
#
loop_
_entity_poly.entity_id
_entity_poly.type
_entity_poly.pdbx_seq_one_letter_code
_entity_poly.pdbx_strand_id
1 'polypeptide(L)'
;MFEFDKYEKQLHEDRELAPQSSYEAVRDIEQMSLLMWGEHCVECAAPSCFASCDLYQSRPDTRCRRLTYGMYRNPRFPSARGYGAEVSFKKWGKIEARGNTLLLPSGVALWTERMVDLSAPLINIVGAFVYRITRDTRWSYLEHTLLERLGRWLHRRNDSNSRQQPNLFLLEVYNPMDIPVRMQLSMSVASAAGKSSSAQLPLPFRAAVTLPAGYSRHEFHREQFSRITECGLPFDIAIIPDGEGTARLVFLAADFVVRAEAVKKDSSSHPKIKCVVWDLDNTLWDGILLENEGVGLRPKVLELLRFFDERGILLSIASKNDESSAWRRLEELGMADYFLYPQINWLPKSENIKAIAEQLNIGLDTFAFIDDNPFELEEVSRALKGVTCVNAEKIADLFSNPRYQGSTNEDARKRSQFYREEFVRRKSATQFGSDYLGFLAACEIKLFVDLYMDDDLERVSELVQRTNQLNFSGRKYQRSEILPILANQEIEKYVLRCTDNYGSYGVVGFCIVRVEESEIRVEDFMLSCRVQGRFIEQAFFNYLVNKPRTQKPESLWVNFKPTGRNIPAQQVLESLNFVPCSPDNGLQVDLNTQSFECNFISVSSMQS
;
A
#
# COMPACT_ATOMS: atom_id res chain seq x y z
N MET A 1 -18.05 -6.42 -15.63
CA MET A 1 -18.21 -7.87 -15.84
C MET A 1 -17.31 -8.65 -14.90
N PHE A 2 -17.78 -9.81 -14.44
CA PHE A 2 -17.01 -10.76 -13.62
C PHE A 2 -16.86 -12.10 -14.38
N GLU A 3 -15.75 -12.80 -14.13
CA GLU A 3 -15.41 -14.07 -14.78
C GLU A 3 -16.20 -15.25 -14.16
N PHE A 4 -17.45 -15.43 -14.61
CA PHE A 4 -18.38 -16.44 -14.07
C PHE A 4 -18.20 -17.85 -14.63
N ASP A 5 -17.58 -17.99 -15.80
CA ASP A 5 -17.41 -19.26 -16.51
C ASP A 5 -16.42 -20.22 -15.81
N LYS A 6 -15.67 -19.72 -14.83
CA LYS A 6 -14.71 -20.46 -14.00
C LYS A 6 -15.30 -20.95 -12.67
N TYR A 7 -16.60 -20.71 -12.49
CA TYR A 7 -17.36 -21.16 -11.34
C TYR A 7 -17.47 -22.68 -11.29
N GLU A 8 -17.10 -23.29 -10.17
CA GLU A 8 -17.23 -24.72 -9.94
C GLU A 8 -18.29 -25.00 -8.89
N LYS A 9 -19.46 -25.48 -9.36
CA LYS A 9 -20.62 -25.77 -8.51
C LYS A 9 -20.26 -26.69 -7.33
N GLN A 10 -19.41 -27.70 -7.53
CA GLN A 10 -19.06 -28.70 -6.52
C GLN A 10 -18.35 -28.10 -5.29
N LEU A 11 -17.64 -26.98 -5.46
CA LEU A 11 -16.90 -26.31 -4.39
C LEU A 11 -17.73 -25.27 -3.63
N HIS A 12 -18.95 -24.98 -4.10
CA HIS A 12 -19.85 -23.99 -3.50
C HIS A 12 -20.88 -24.70 -2.62
N GLU A 13 -20.50 -24.95 -1.36
CA GLU A 13 -21.27 -25.73 -0.38
C GLU A 13 -22.54 -25.00 0.10
N ASP A 14 -22.42 -23.73 0.49
CA ASP A 14 -23.55 -22.91 0.94
C ASP A 14 -23.99 -21.92 -0.15
N ARG A 15 -25.07 -22.24 -0.88
CA ARG A 15 -25.62 -21.39 -1.96
C ARG A 15 -26.89 -20.63 -1.55
N GLU A 16 -27.21 -20.63 -0.26
CA GLU A 16 -28.44 -20.04 0.24
C GLU A 16 -28.28 -18.57 0.63
N LEU A 17 -27.06 -18.03 0.50
CA LEU A 17 -26.79 -16.64 0.81
C LEU A 17 -27.80 -15.71 0.12
N ALA A 18 -28.48 -14.94 0.97
CA ALA A 18 -29.50 -13.98 0.64
C ALA A 18 -29.28 -12.70 1.46
N PRO A 19 -29.71 -11.53 0.96
CA PRO A 19 -29.56 -10.30 1.69
C PRO A 19 -30.46 -10.26 2.94
N GLN A 20 -29.91 -9.81 4.05
CA GLN A 20 -30.65 -9.64 5.31
C GLN A 20 -31.47 -8.34 5.37
N SER A 21 -31.18 -7.39 4.48
CA SER A 21 -31.85 -6.08 4.41
C SER A 21 -32.15 -5.70 2.96
N SER A 22 -33.09 -4.79 2.73
CA SER A 22 -33.32 -4.23 1.41
C SER A 22 -32.24 -3.20 1.06
N TYR A 23 -31.82 -3.15 -0.20
CA TYR A 23 -30.85 -2.18 -0.68
C TYR A 23 -31.24 -1.63 -2.04
N GLU A 24 -31.11 -0.32 -2.20
CA GLU A 24 -31.33 0.36 -3.46
C GLU A 24 -29.98 0.65 -4.13
N ALA A 25 -29.61 -0.21 -5.10
CA ALA A 25 -28.42 -0.02 -5.91
C ALA A 25 -28.51 1.28 -6.73
N VAL A 26 -27.36 1.88 -7.06
CA VAL A 26 -27.29 3.09 -7.91
C VAL A 26 -27.95 2.80 -9.26
N ARG A 27 -28.92 3.63 -9.65
CA ARG A 27 -29.65 3.50 -10.93
C ARG A 27 -29.38 4.64 -11.90
N ASP A 28 -28.85 5.76 -11.42
CA ASP A 28 -28.53 6.98 -12.18
C ASP A 28 -27.16 6.90 -12.89
N ILE A 29 -26.77 5.69 -13.32
CA ILE A 29 -25.55 5.45 -14.10
C ILE A 29 -25.87 5.72 -15.57
N GLU A 30 -25.42 6.86 -16.09
CA GLU A 30 -25.59 7.24 -17.49
C GLU A 30 -24.64 6.43 -18.38
N GLN A 31 -23.37 6.38 -17.99
CA GLN A 31 -22.32 5.66 -18.71
C GLN A 31 -21.46 4.86 -17.74
N MET A 32 -20.91 3.74 -18.20
CA MET A 32 -20.01 2.90 -17.42
C MET A 32 -18.92 2.27 -18.28
N SER A 33 -17.78 1.97 -17.64
CA SER A 33 -16.68 1.23 -18.23
C SER A 33 -16.98 -0.26 -18.32
N LEU A 34 -16.42 -0.93 -19.32
CA LEU A 34 -16.42 -2.38 -19.41
C LEU A 34 -15.14 -2.94 -18.76
N LEU A 35 -15.19 -3.18 -17.45
CA LEU A 35 -14.11 -3.89 -16.73
C LEU A 35 -14.39 -5.39 -16.69
N MET A 36 -13.34 -6.20 -16.83
CA MET A 36 -13.41 -7.66 -16.78
C MET A 36 -12.63 -8.13 -15.55
N TRP A 37 -13.35 -8.36 -14.45
CA TRP A 37 -12.79 -8.82 -13.19
C TRP A 37 -12.53 -10.31 -13.26
N GLY A 38 -11.24 -10.65 -13.23
CA GLY A 38 -10.75 -12.02 -13.11
C GLY A 38 -10.16 -12.28 -11.73
N GLU A 39 -9.98 -13.55 -11.42
CA GLU A 39 -9.34 -14.03 -10.20
C GLU A 39 -7.83 -14.09 -10.36
N HIS A 40 -7.11 -13.42 -9.45
CA HIS A 40 -5.67 -13.27 -9.52
C HIS A 40 -5.04 -13.50 -8.13
N CYS A 41 -3.73 -13.75 -8.11
CA CYS A 41 -2.95 -13.87 -6.87
C CYS A 41 -2.18 -12.57 -6.62
N VAL A 42 -2.21 -12.08 -5.39
CA VAL A 42 -1.47 -10.88 -4.98
C VAL A 42 0.04 -11.11 -5.07
N GLU A 43 0.49 -12.31 -4.71
CA GLU A 43 1.92 -12.62 -4.51
C GLU A 43 2.59 -13.28 -5.73
N CYS A 44 1.84 -14.09 -6.47
CA CYS A 44 2.39 -14.99 -7.47
C CYS A 44 2.41 -14.36 -8.88
N ALA A 45 3.54 -14.47 -9.58
CA ALA A 45 3.61 -14.21 -11.01
C ALA A 45 3.21 -15.47 -11.78
N ALA A 46 2.08 -15.43 -12.49
CA ALA A 46 1.76 -16.46 -13.47
C ALA A 46 2.72 -16.35 -14.68
N PRO A 47 3.07 -17.46 -15.37
CA PRO A 47 2.66 -18.84 -15.10
C PRO A 47 3.62 -19.61 -14.17
N SER A 48 4.76 -19.04 -13.77
CA SER A 48 5.78 -19.75 -12.97
C SER A 48 5.27 -20.24 -11.62
N CYS A 49 4.23 -19.61 -11.09
CA CYS A 49 3.58 -20.02 -9.85
C CYS A 49 2.74 -21.30 -9.95
N PHE A 50 2.38 -21.76 -11.16
CA PHE A 50 1.51 -22.95 -11.31
C PHE A 50 2.23 -24.25 -10.94
N ALA A 51 3.56 -24.25 -10.92
CA ALA A 51 4.38 -25.41 -10.56
C ALA A 51 5.03 -25.29 -9.17
N SER A 52 5.10 -24.09 -8.59
CA SER A 52 5.94 -23.79 -7.41
C SER A 52 5.16 -23.29 -6.19
N CYS A 53 3.90 -22.92 -6.34
CA CYS A 53 3.09 -22.39 -5.24
C CYS A 53 2.32 -23.51 -4.53
N ASP A 54 2.52 -23.68 -3.21
CA ASP A 54 1.76 -24.61 -2.37
C ASP A 54 0.27 -24.40 -2.40
N LEU A 55 -0.13 -23.15 -2.54
CA LEU A 55 -1.53 -22.83 -2.57
C LEU A 55 -2.11 -23.09 -3.95
N TYR A 56 -1.31 -23.34 -5.00
CA TYR A 56 -1.81 -23.55 -6.35
C TYR A 56 -2.87 -24.66 -6.37
N GLN A 57 -4.02 -24.29 -6.91
CA GLN A 57 -5.10 -25.20 -7.23
C GLN A 57 -5.54 -24.86 -8.64
N SER A 58 -5.68 -25.86 -9.49
CA SER A 58 -6.05 -25.64 -10.88
C SER A 58 -7.52 -25.21 -10.96
N ARG A 59 -7.80 -24.22 -11.79
CA ARG A 59 -9.11 -23.91 -12.37
C ARG A 59 -9.39 -24.77 -13.61
N PRO A 60 -10.60 -24.72 -14.20
CA PRO A 60 -10.90 -25.41 -15.45
C PRO A 60 -10.01 -24.98 -16.63
N ASP A 61 -9.48 -23.75 -16.59
CA ASP A 61 -8.55 -23.20 -17.56
C ASP A 61 -7.08 -23.39 -17.17
N THR A 62 -6.78 -24.21 -16.16
CA THR A 62 -5.43 -24.47 -15.63
C THR A 62 -4.71 -23.28 -14.97
N ARG A 63 -5.41 -22.16 -14.73
CA ARG A 63 -4.87 -21.05 -13.95
C ARG A 63 -5.03 -21.27 -12.45
N CYS A 64 -4.30 -20.50 -11.65
CA CYS A 64 -4.35 -20.56 -10.19
C CYS A 64 -5.73 -20.12 -9.64
N ARG A 65 -6.33 -20.99 -8.82
CA ARG A 65 -7.56 -20.76 -8.06
C ARG A 65 -7.25 -20.06 -6.73
N ARG A 66 -7.58 -18.79 -6.60
CA ARG A 66 -7.56 -17.93 -5.41
C ARG A 66 -8.93 -17.53 -4.84
N LEU A 67 -10.01 -18.00 -5.44
CA LEU A 67 -11.39 -17.92 -4.98
C LEU A 67 -11.87 -19.35 -4.70
N THR A 68 -12.62 -19.55 -3.61
CA THR A 68 -13.02 -20.88 -3.14
C THR A 68 -13.69 -21.70 -4.25
N TYR A 69 -14.62 -21.09 -4.99
CA TYR A 69 -15.40 -21.74 -6.05
C TYR A 69 -15.39 -20.96 -7.36
N GLY A 70 -14.50 -19.97 -7.53
CA GLY A 70 -14.61 -18.97 -8.60
C GLY A 70 -15.63 -17.88 -8.26
N MET A 71 -16.09 -17.13 -9.25
CA MET A 71 -17.10 -16.09 -9.07
C MET A 71 -18.50 -16.66 -9.34
N TYR A 72 -19.44 -16.52 -8.40
CA TYR A 72 -20.80 -17.02 -8.55
C TYR A 72 -21.78 -15.89 -8.89
N ARG A 73 -22.62 -16.11 -9.90
CA ARG A 73 -23.71 -15.19 -10.24
C ARG A 73 -24.89 -15.44 -9.30
N ASN A 74 -25.03 -14.63 -8.26
CA ASN A 74 -26.10 -14.76 -7.28
C ASN A 74 -27.30 -13.84 -7.63
N PRO A 75 -28.44 -14.39 -8.10
CA PRO A 75 -29.59 -13.60 -8.53
C PRO A 75 -30.38 -12.99 -7.35
N ARG A 76 -30.13 -13.42 -6.11
CA ARG A 76 -30.81 -12.88 -4.91
C ARG A 76 -30.35 -11.48 -4.52
N PHE A 77 -29.26 -11.01 -5.13
CA PHE A 77 -28.69 -9.69 -4.90
C PHE A 77 -28.91 -8.81 -6.13
N PRO A 78 -30.04 -8.09 -6.24
CA PRO A 78 -30.32 -7.26 -7.39
C PRO A 78 -29.34 -6.07 -7.46
N SER A 79 -28.74 -5.87 -8.63
CA SER A 79 -27.89 -4.72 -8.98
C SER A 79 -28.36 -4.13 -10.32
N ALA A 80 -27.64 -3.13 -10.85
CA ALA A 80 -27.87 -2.66 -12.23
C ALA A 80 -27.76 -3.79 -13.28
N ARG A 81 -27.03 -4.88 -12.97
CA ARG A 81 -26.89 -6.09 -13.81
C ARG A 81 -27.99 -7.12 -13.58
N GLY A 82 -28.80 -6.95 -12.54
CA GLY A 82 -29.83 -7.90 -12.09
C GLY A 82 -29.32 -9.05 -11.23
N TYR A 83 -28.04 -9.05 -10.85
CA TYR A 83 -27.42 -10.06 -9.99
C TYR A 83 -26.21 -9.47 -9.25
N GLY A 84 -25.79 -10.13 -8.18
CA GLY A 84 -24.54 -9.86 -7.48
C GLY A 84 -23.47 -10.87 -7.88
N ALA A 85 -22.22 -10.43 -7.99
CA ALA A 85 -21.07 -11.30 -8.15
C ALA A 85 -20.57 -11.72 -6.77
N GLU A 86 -20.93 -12.93 -6.37
CA GLU A 86 -20.51 -13.52 -5.11
C GLU A 86 -19.13 -14.14 -5.23
N VAL A 87 -18.25 -13.79 -4.30
CA VAL A 87 -16.84 -14.15 -4.29
C VAL A 87 -16.43 -14.53 -2.88
N SER A 88 -15.79 -15.68 -2.74
CA SER A 88 -15.11 -16.09 -1.50
C SER A 88 -13.61 -16.12 -1.73
N PHE A 89 -12.88 -15.17 -1.15
CA PHE A 89 -11.43 -15.06 -1.29
C PHE A 89 -10.71 -16.13 -0.48
N LYS A 90 -9.72 -16.77 -1.10
CA LYS A 90 -8.71 -17.58 -0.41
C LYS A 90 -7.52 -16.70 -0.03
N LYS A 91 -6.61 -17.24 0.77
CA LYS A 91 -5.33 -16.59 1.08
C LYS A 91 -4.61 -16.12 -0.19
N TRP A 92 -4.21 -14.85 -0.18
CA TRP A 92 -3.59 -14.10 -1.29
C TRP A 92 -4.44 -13.94 -2.55
N GLY A 93 -5.75 -14.18 -2.46
CA GLY A 93 -6.65 -13.92 -3.56
C GLY A 93 -6.97 -12.44 -3.72
N LYS A 94 -7.01 -12.00 -4.96
CA LYS A 94 -7.54 -10.71 -5.38
C LYS A 94 -8.41 -10.88 -6.60
N ILE A 95 -9.28 -9.91 -6.83
CA ILE A 95 -9.89 -9.73 -8.15
C ILE A 95 -9.16 -8.59 -8.85
N GLU A 96 -8.86 -8.78 -10.13
CA GLU A 96 -8.08 -7.84 -10.93
C GLU A 96 -8.70 -7.73 -12.33
N ALA A 97 -8.69 -6.53 -12.87
CA ALA A 97 -9.13 -6.24 -14.23
C ALA A 97 -8.10 -5.37 -14.95
N ARG A 98 -8.05 -5.50 -16.28
CA ARG A 98 -7.32 -4.55 -17.10
C ARG A 98 -8.06 -3.22 -17.09
N GLY A 99 -7.40 -2.18 -16.58
CA GLY A 99 -7.96 -0.84 -16.48
C GLY A 99 -8.26 -0.22 -17.84
N ASN A 100 -9.49 0.24 -18.03
CA ASN A 100 -9.88 1.10 -19.14
C ASN A 100 -10.95 2.09 -18.67
N THR A 101 -10.85 3.35 -19.12
CA THR A 101 -11.85 4.40 -18.85
C THR A 101 -12.73 4.68 -20.07
N LEU A 102 -12.81 3.74 -21.02
CA LEU A 102 -13.74 3.87 -22.14
C LEU A 102 -15.17 3.70 -21.62
N LEU A 103 -15.89 4.82 -21.56
CA LEU A 103 -17.27 4.86 -21.12
C LEU A 103 -18.23 4.53 -22.27
N LEU A 104 -19.18 3.65 -22.00
CA LEU A 104 -20.28 3.31 -22.88
C LEU A 104 -21.60 3.66 -22.18
N PRO A 105 -22.66 4.04 -22.92
CA PRO A 105 -24.00 4.13 -22.35
C PRO A 105 -24.34 2.85 -21.58
N SER A 106 -24.88 2.98 -20.37
CA SER A 106 -25.04 1.85 -19.43
C SER A 106 -25.78 0.66 -20.04
N GLY A 107 -26.87 0.92 -20.79
CA GLY A 107 -27.59 -0.13 -21.52
C GLY A 107 -26.75 -0.87 -22.57
N VAL A 108 -25.86 -0.17 -23.28
CA VAL A 108 -24.95 -0.78 -24.27
C VAL A 108 -23.88 -1.60 -23.57
N ALA A 109 -23.27 -1.07 -22.50
CA ALA A 109 -22.28 -1.79 -21.71
C ALA A 109 -22.84 -3.12 -21.19
N LEU A 110 -24.03 -3.07 -20.55
CA LEU A 110 -24.71 -4.25 -20.02
C LEU A 110 -25.10 -5.25 -21.12
N TRP A 111 -25.50 -4.78 -22.30
CA TRP A 111 -25.79 -5.64 -23.44
C TRP A 111 -24.52 -6.32 -23.97
N THR A 112 -23.42 -5.58 -24.11
CA THR A 112 -22.12 -6.14 -24.51
C THR A 112 -21.64 -7.18 -23.51
N GLU A 113 -21.79 -6.94 -22.20
CA GLU A 113 -21.48 -7.92 -21.17
C GLU A 113 -22.25 -9.23 -21.39
N ARG A 114 -23.56 -9.14 -21.59
CA ARG A 114 -24.40 -10.32 -21.85
C ARG A 114 -24.00 -11.09 -23.11
N MET A 115 -23.59 -10.40 -24.17
CA MET A 115 -23.17 -11.06 -25.42
C MET A 115 -21.86 -11.82 -25.22
N VAL A 116 -20.89 -11.23 -24.51
CA VAL A 116 -19.63 -11.89 -24.18
C VAL A 116 -19.89 -13.15 -23.34
N ASP A 117 -20.69 -13.03 -22.28
CA ASP A 117 -21.08 -14.16 -21.41
C ASP A 117 -21.73 -15.32 -22.20
N LEU A 118 -22.60 -15.00 -23.16
CA LEU A 118 -23.25 -16.02 -24.00
C LEU A 118 -22.29 -16.71 -24.96
N SER A 119 -21.27 -16.00 -25.43
CA SER A 119 -20.27 -16.54 -26.37
C SER A 119 -19.15 -17.34 -25.70
N ALA A 120 -18.87 -17.09 -24.43
CA ALA A 120 -17.76 -17.68 -23.67
C ALA A 120 -17.73 -19.23 -23.70
N PRO A 121 -18.83 -19.97 -23.46
CA PRO A 121 -18.83 -21.42 -23.52
C PRO A 121 -18.47 -21.98 -24.91
N LEU A 122 -18.93 -21.33 -25.98
CA LEU A 122 -18.62 -21.72 -27.36
C LEU A 122 -17.14 -21.52 -27.68
N ILE A 123 -16.56 -20.39 -27.27
CA ILE A 123 -15.14 -20.09 -27.43
C ILE A 123 -14.29 -21.12 -26.68
N ASN A 124 -14.69 -21.50 -25.46
CA ASN A 124 -14.00 -22.52 -24.68
C ASN A 124 -14.07 -23.91 -25.31
N ILE A 125 -15.21 -24.30 -25.90
CA ILE A 125 -15.34 -25.58 -26.63
C ILE A 125 -14.40 -25.60 -27.84
N VAL A 126 -14.35 -24.51 -28.61
CA VAL A 126 -13.44 -24.40 -29.76
C VAL A 126 -11.99 -24.43 -29.32
N GLY A 127 -11.63 -23.67 -28.28
CA GLY A 127 -10.28 -23.66 -27.71
C GLY A 127 -9.82 -25.04 -27.23
N ALA A 128 -10.68 -25.75 -26.49
CA ALA A 128 -10.39 -27.10 -26.01
C ALA A 128 -10.26 -28.12 -27.15
N PHE A 129 -11.09 -28.03 -28.19
CA PHE A 129 -11.01 -28.89 -29.37
C PHE A 129 -9.70 -28.67 -30.14
N VAL A 130 -9.31 -27.41 -30.36
CA VAL A 130 -8.06 -27.08 -31.04
C VAL A 130 -6.84 -27.46 -30.19
N TYR A 131 -6.88 -27.24 -28.86
CA TYR A 131 -5.84 -27.72 -27.94
C TYR A 131 -5.67 -29.25 -28.02
N ARG A 132 -6.78 -30.00 -28.02
CA ARG A 132 -6.74 -31.47 -28.11
C ARG A 132 -6.10 -31.98 -29.41
N ILE A 133 -6.25 -31.24 -30.52
CA ILE A 133 -5.66 -31.58 -31.81
C ILE A 133 -4.20 -31.12 -31.91
N THR A 134 -3.90 -29.91 -31.45
CA THR A 134 -2.60 -29.25 -31.68
C THR A 134 -1.60 -29.45 -30.53
N ARG A 135 -2.09 -29.80 -29.33
CA ARG A 135 -1.36 -29.76 -28.04
C ARG A 135 -0.72 -28.40 -27.71
N ASP A 136 -1.09 -27.34 -28.43
CA ASP A 136 -0.58 -26.00 -28.23
C ASP A 136 -1.38 -25.32 -27.12
N THR A 137 -0.72 -25.11 -25.98
CA THR A 137 -1.28 -24.50 -24.77
C THR A 137 -1.86 -23.10 -25.01
N ARG A 138 -1.53 -22.41 -26.11
CA ARG A 138 -2.16 -21.12 -26.43
C ARG A 138 -3.67 -21.22 -26.66
N TRP A 139 -4.16 -22.39 -27.09
CA TRP A 139 -5.59 -22.62 -27.33
C TRP A 139 -6.38 -22.95 -26.07
N SER A 140 -5.73 -23.39 -24.98
CA SER A 140 -6.40 -23.56 -23.68
C SER A 140 -6.75 -22.22 -23.00
N TYR A 141 -6.22 -21.09 -23.51
CA TYR A 141 -6.45 -19.74 -22.99
C TYR A 141 -7.06 -18.78 -24.03
N LEU A 142 -7.71 -19.31 -25.08
CA LEU A 142 -8.21 -18.52 -26.22
C LEU A 142 -9.19 -17.42 -25.80
N GLU A 143 -10.12 -17.74 -24.90
CA GLU A 143 -11.08 -16.78 -24.36
C GLU A 143 -10.37 -15.64 -23.63
N HIS A 144 -9.47 -15.96 -22.69
CA HIS A 144 -8.68 -14.97 -21.96
C HIS A 144 -7.85 -14.09 -22.89
N THR A 145 -7.23 -14.66 -23.93
CA THR A 145 -6.45 -13.86 -24.90
C THR A 145 -7.32 -12.95 -25.75
N LEU A 146 -8.54 -13.36 -26.09
CA LEU A 146 -9.51 -12.52 -26.79
C LEU A 146 -10.01 -11.38 -25.89
N LEU A 147 -10.34 -11.67 -24.63
CA LEU A 147 -10.74 -10.68 -23.63
C LEU A 147 -9.62 -9.68 -23.33
N GLU A 148 -8.37 -10.14 -23.17
CA GLU A 148 -7.22 -9.25 -23.02
C GLU A 148 -6.98 -8.36 -24.25
N ARG A 149 -7.16 -8.90 -25.46
CA ARG A 149 -7.03 -8.13 -26.71
C ARG A 149 -8.13 -7.09 -26.80
N LEU A 150 -9.36 -7.44 -26.41
CA LEU A 150 -10.47 -6.50 -26.31
C LEU A 150 -10.15 -5.40 -25.30
N GLY A 151 -9.69 -5.73 -24.08
CA GLY A 151 -9.29 -4.75 -23.07
C GLY A 151 -8.17 -3.81 -23.56
N ARG A 152 -7.14 -4.34 -24.24
CA ARG A 152 -6.08 -3.54 -24.86
C ARG A 152 -6.59 -2.67 -26.02
N TRP A 153 -7.58 -3.14 -26.76
CA TRP A 153 -8.20 -2.37 -27.82
C TRP A 153 -9.08 -1.25 -27.27
N LEU A 154 -9.91 -1.52 -26.25
CA LEU A 154 -10.73 -0.54 -25.55
C LEU A 154 -9.85 0.57 -24.95
N HIS A 155 -8.74 0.20 -24.30
CA HIS A 155 -7.77 1.14 -23.77
C HIS A 155 -7.10 1.98 -24.87
N ARG A 156 -6.69 1.40 -26.01
CA ARG A 156 -6.11 2.16 -27.13
C ARG A 156 -7.10 3.08 -27.85
N ARG A 157 -8.38 2.72 -27.82
CA ARG A 157 -9.46 3.52 -28.42
C ARG A 157 -9.94 4.64 -27.49
N ASN A 158 -9.40 4.68 -26.28
CA ASN A 158 -9.61 5.72 -25.29
C ASN A 158 -8.60 6.84 -25.53
N ASP A 159 -9.01 7.84 -26.29
CA ASP A 159 -8.25 9.06 -26.52
C ASP A 159 -8.56 10.04 -25.39
N SER A 160 -7.57 10.34 -24.53
CA SER A 160 -7.72 11.18 -23.34
C SER A 160 -8.13 12.61 -23.66
N ASN A 161 -7.93 13.06 -24.91
CA ASN A 161 -8.15 14.44 -25.32
C ASN A 161 -9.53 14.71 -25.97
N SER A 162 -10.36 13.69 -26.26
CA SER A 162 -11.61 13.90 -27.02
C SER A 162 -12.89 13.28 -26.44
N ARG A 163 -12.83 12.55 -25.31
CA ARG A 163 -14.01 11.90 -24.71
C ARG A 163 -14.22 12.25 -23.24
N GLN A 164 -15.50 12.25 -22.84
CA GLN A 164 -15.97 12.38 -21.46
C GLN A 164 -15.25 11.35 -20.59
N GLN A 165 -14.64 11.81 -19.50
CA GLN A 165 -13.92 10.98 -18.53
C GLN A 165 -14.86 10.54 -17.41
N PRO A 166 -14.58 9.40 -16.73
CA PRO A 166 -15.38 8.98 -15.58
C PRO A 166 -15.29 10.01 -14.47
N ASN A 167 -16.41 10.30 -13.81
CA ASN A 167 -16.43 11.19 -12.66
C ASN A 167 -16.18 10.43 -11.34
N LEU A 168 -16.45 9.12 -11.32
CA LEU A 168 -16.20 8.27 -10.17
C LEU A 168 -15.92 6.81 -10.54
N PHE A 169 -15.29 6.08 -9.62
CA PHE A 169 -15.27 4.62 -9.57
C PHE A 169 -16.23 4.18 -8.47
N LEU A 170 -17.27 3.43 -8.86
CA LEU A 170 -18.35 3.00 -7.98
C LEU A 170 -18.08 1.58 -7.49
N LEU A 171 -18.01 1.40 -6.18
CA LEU A 171 -17.91 0.10 -5.53
C LEU A 171 -19.12 -0.12 -4.60
N GLU A 172 -20.03 -0.99 -5.01
CA GLU A 172 -21.17 -1.42 -4.19
C GLU A 172 -21.01 -2.89 -3.81
N VAL A 173 -20.99 -3.17 -2.50
CA VAL A 173 -20.68 -4.51 -1.97
C VAL A 173 -21.58 -4.84 -0.79
N TYR A 174 -22.06 -6.09 -0.75
CA TYR A 174 -22.68 -6.69 0.42
C TYR A 174 -21.68 -7.60 1.14
N ASN A 175 -21.48 -7.36 2.42
CA ASN A 175 -20.71 -8.19 3.32
C ASN A 175 -21.67 -9.09 4.14
N PRO A 176 -21.69 -10.40 3.90
CA PRO A 176 -22.52 -11.35 4.66
C PRO A 176 -21.97 -11.66 6.06
N MET A 177 -20.77 -11.21 6.40
CA MET A 177 -20.11 -11.50 7.66
C MET A 177 -20.55 -10.51 8.74
N ASP A 178 -20.61 -10.96 10.00
CA ASP A 178 -20.94 -10.10 11.15
C ASP A 178 -19.82 -9.12 11.54
N ILE A 179 -18.64 -9.27 10.94
CA ILE A 179 -17.47 -8.42 11.17
C ILE A 179 -17.14 -7.57 9.94
N PRO A 180 -16.66 -6.32 10.11
CA PRO A 180 -16.19 -5.52 8.99
C PRO A 180 -15.01 -6.17 8.26
N VAL A 181 -15.09 -6.23 6.93
CA VAL A 181 -14.01 -6.73 6.08
C VAL A 181 -13.24 -5.53 5.52
N ARG A 182 -11.94 -5.47 5.76
CA ARG A 182 -11.08 -4.45 5.13
C ARG A 182 -10.57 -4.96 3.79
N MET A 183 -10.61 -4.10 2.78
CA MET A 183 -10.12 -4.35 1.43
C MET A 183 -9.23 -3.17 1.00
N GLN A 184 -8.43 -3.37 -0.04
CA GLN A 184 -7.63 -2.36 -0.70
C GLN A 184 -8.02 -2.32 -2.18
N LEU A 185 -8.46 -1.15 -2.63
CA LEU A 185 -8.58 -0.83 -4.05
C LEU A 185 -7.23 -0.27 -4.52
N SER A 186 -6.67 -0.84 -5.59
CA SER A 186 -5.37 -0.44 -6.12
C SER A 186 -5.45 -0.24 -7.63
N MET A 187 -4.81 0.80 -8.16
CA MET A 187 -4.59 1.00 -9.58
C MET A 187 -3.10 1.29 -9.84
N SER A 188 -2.49 0.61 -10.80
CA SER A 188 -1.06 0.76 -11.10
C SER A 188 -0.78 0.54 -12.58
N VAL A 189 0.22 1.25 -13.12
CA VAL A 189 0.70 1.02 -14.49
C VAL A 189 1.12 -0.44 -14.66
N ALA A 190 0.67 -1.04 -15.75
CA ALA A 190 0.91 -2.43 -16.04
C ALA A 190 2.37 -2.70 -16.39
N SER A 191 2.92 -3.78 -15.82
CA SER A 191 4.33 -4.19 -16.00
C SER A 191 4.74 -4.48 -17.46
N ALA A 192 3.80 -4.62 -18.39
CA ALA A 192 4.04 -4.92 -19.81
C ALA A 192 4.18 -3.68 -20.71
N ALA A 193 4.12 -2.47 -20.16
CA ALA A 193 4.44 -1.24 -20.89
C ALA A 193 5.97 -1.12 -21.07
N GLY A 194 6.52 -1.90 -22.01
CA GLY A 194 7.96 -2.08 -22.18
C GLY A 194 8.75 -0.80 -22.49
N LYS A 195 10.01 -0.80 -22.03
CA LYS A 195 11.18 -0.05 -22.53
C LYS A 195 10.91 1.34 -23.14
N SER A 196 10.13 2.18 -22.48
CA SER A 196 10.04 3.60 -22.82
C SER A 196 10.76 4.44 -21.77
N SER A 197 11.50 5.42 -22.26
CA SER A 197 12.46 6.28 -21.59
C SER A 197 12.04 6.75 -20.20
N SER A 198 12.98 6.69 -19.24
CA SER A 198 13.30 7.61 -18.12
C SER A 198 12.31 8.67 -17.57
N ALA A 199 11.02 8.61 -17.89
CA ALA A 199 9.98 9.42 -17.30
C ALA A 199 9.43 8.67 -16.09
N GLN A 200 9.45 9.32 -14.92
CA GLN A 200 8.89 8.78 -13.69
C GLN A 200 7.46 8.27 -13.93
N LEU A 201 7.27 6.96 -13.77
CA LEU A 201 5.92 6.36 -13.80
C LEU A 201 5.06 7.01 -12.70
N PRO A 202 3.77 7.28 -12.97
CA PRO A 202 2.88 7.85 -11.97
C PRO A 202 2.74 6.93 -10.76
N LEU A 203 2.67 7.51 -9.56
CA LEU A 203 2.47 6.77 -8.31
C LEU A 203 1.16 5.98 -8.36
N PRO A 204 1.15 4.71 -7.89
CA PRO A 204 -0.04 3.89 -7.89
C PRO A 204 -1.11 4.48 -6.95
N PHE A 205 -2.36 4.48 -7.40
CA PHE A 205 -3.50 4.81 -6.54
C PHE A 205 -3.78 3.63 -5.63
N ARG A 206 -3.92 3.88 -4.32
CA ARG A 206 -4.30 2.87 -3.32
C ARG A 206 -5.26 3.49 -2.32
N ALA A 207 -6.39 2.84 -2.11
CA ALA A 207 -7.38 3.23 -1.11
C ALA A 207 -7.79 2.02 -0.26
N ALA A 208 -7.74 2.17 1.05
CA ALA A 208 -8.29 1.19 1.99
C ALA A 208 -9.81 1.40 2.09
N VAL A 209 -10.57 0.31 1.96
CA VAL A 209 -12.03 0.29 1.95
C VAL A 209 -12.48 -0.63 3.08
N THR A 210 -13.26 -0.10 4.03
CA THR A 210 -13.83 -0.93 5.10
C THR A 210 -15.28 -1.26 4.74
N LEU A 211 -15.57 -2.54 4.59
CA LEU A 211 -16.89 -3.07 4.24
C LEU A 211 -17.60 -3.52 5.53
N PRO A 212 -18.50 -2.72 6.11
CA PRO A 212 -19.29 -3.13 7.28
C PRO A 212 -20.19 -4.32 6.93
N ALA A 213 -20.69 -5.02 7.94
CA ALA A 213 -21.72 -6.05 7.76
C ALA A 213 -22.94 -5.48 7.01
N GLY A 214 -23.49 -6.24 6.07
CA GLY A 214 -24.56 -5.79 5.18
C GLY A 214 -24.08 -5.00 3.96
N TYR A 215 -24.93 -4.13 3.43
CA TYR A 215 -24.63 -3.36 2.24
C TYR A 215 -23.75 -2.14 2.52
N SER A 216 -22.85 -1.84 1.60
CA SER A 216 -22.07 -0.61 1.61
C SER A 216 -21.80 -0.09 0.20
N ARG A 217 -21.71 1.23 0.08
CA ARG A 217 -21.35 1.96 -1.13
C ARG A 217 -20.11 2.78 -0.86
N HIS A 218 -19.15 2.70 -1.77
CA HIS A 218 -17.90 3.46 -1.73
C HIS A 218 -17.68 4.10 -3.09
N GLU A 219 -17.57 5.42 -3.09
CA GLU A 219 -17.36 6.22 -4.30
C GLU A 219 -15.96 6.82 -4.25
N PHE A 220 -15.16 6.55 -5.27
CA PHE A 220 -13.85 7.16 -5.44
C PHE A 220 -13.96 8.18 -6.56
N HIS A 221 -13.60 9.43 -6.29
CA HIS A 221 -13.75 10.49 -7.29
C HIS A 221 -12.56 10.54 -8.23
N ARG A 222 -12.79 11.06 -9.45
CA ARG A 222 -11.79 11.16 -10.52
C ARG A 222 -10.46 11.74 -10.04
N GLU A 223 -10.48 12.76 -9.20
CA GLU A 223 -9.28 13.45 -8.71
C GLU A 223 -8.33 12.51 -7.95
N GLN A 224 -8.84 11.43 -7.37
CA GLN A 224 -8.05 10.47 -6.61
C GLN A 224 -7.25 9.51 -7.49
N PHE A 225 -7.76 9.17 -8.68
CA PHE A 225 -7.17 8.15 -9.55
C PHE A 225 -6.74 8.65 -10.94
N SER A 226 -7.05 9.90 -11.29
CA SER A 226 -6.77 10.51 -12.61
C SER A 226 -5.30 10.38 -13.02
N ARG A 227 -4.38 10.48 -12.05
CA ARG A 227 -2.93 10.32 -12.27
C ARG A 227 -2.57 8.98 -12.93
N ILE A 228 -3.30 7.91 -12.64
CA ILE A 228 -3.11 6.60 -13.26
C ILE A 228 -3.98 6.45 -14.49
N THR A 229 -5.26 6.81 -14.42
CA THR A 229 -6.20 6.53 -15.51
C THR A 229 -5.97 7.41 -16.74
N GLU A 230 -5.34 8.57 -16.58
CA GLU A 230 -5.12 9.58 -17.62
C GLU A 230 -3.63 9.73 -18.00
N CYS A 231 -2.75 8.87 -17.48
CA CYS A 231 -1.32 8.91 -17.84
C CYS A 231 -1.01 8.41 -19.26
N GLY A 232 -2.03 7.96 -20.01
CA GLY A 232 -1.87 7.40 -21.35
C GLY A 232 -1.20 6.02 -21.39
N LEU A 233 -0.84 5.44 -20.24
CA LEU A 233 -0.26 4.11 -20.14
C LEU A 233 -1.31 3.07 -19.73
N PRO A 234 -1.17 1.82 -20.22
CA PRO A 234 -2.01 0.73 -19.74
C PRO A 234 -1.83 0.52 -18.23
N PHE A 235 -2.93 0.35 -17.50
CA PHE A 235 -2.93 0.12 -16.06
C PHE A 235 -3.80 -1.07 -15.68
N ASP A 236 -3.57 -1.62 -14.50
CA ASP A 236 -4.37 -2.67 -13.90
C ASP A 236 -5.10 -2.10 -12.67
N ILE A 237 -6.31 -2.58 -12.41
CA ILE A 237 -7.12 -2.25 -11.24
C ILE A 237 -7.40 -3.53 -10.46
N ALA A 238 -7.21 -3.50 -9.13
CA ALA A 238 -7.34 -4.66 -8.27
C ALA A 238 -8.09 -4.32 -6.97
N ILE A 239 -8.89 -5.28 -6.50
CA ILE A 239 -9.52 -5.25 -5.18
C ILE A 239 -8.97 -6.44 -4.38
N ILE A 240 -8.35 -6.13 -3.24
CA ILE A 240 -7.50 -7.04 -2.48
C ILE A 240 -7.97 -7.06 -1.01
N PRO A 241 -8.26 -8.20 -0.38
CA PRO A 241 -8.51 -8.27 1.06
C PRO A 241 -7.31 -7.80 1.88
N ASP A 242 -7.55 -7.01 2.94
CA ASP A 242 -6.53 -6.57 3.90
C ASP A 242 -6.37 -7.65 4.98
N GLY A 243 -5.19 -8.28 5.03
CA GLY A 243 -4.88 -9.41 5.92
C GLY A 243 -5.00 -10.79 5.27
N GLU A 244 -4.77 -11.85 6.06
CA GLU A 244 -4.73 -13.24 5.57
C GLU A 244 -6.07 -13.98 5.68
N GLY A 245 -7.13 -13.30 6.13
CA GLY A 245 -8.46 -13.90 6.32
C GLY A 245 -9.18 -14.20 5.01
N THR A 246 -10.03 -15.23 5.01
CA THR A 246 -10.97 -15.50 3.92
C THR A 246 -12.15 -14.54 4.04
N ALA A 247 -12.41 -13.75 3.00
CA ALA A 247 -13.56 -12.86 2.94
C ALA A 247 -14.57 -13.41 1.93
N ARG A 248 -15.85 -13.53 2.32
CA ARG A 248 -16.95 -13.77 1.39
C ARG A 248 -17.68 -12.45 1.18
N LEU A 249 -17.85 -12.03 -0.06
CA LEU A 249 -18.44 -10.74 -0.43
C LEU A 249 -19.32 -10.90 -1.67
N VAL A 250 -20.34 -10.05 -1.80
CA VAL A 250 -21.16 -9.96 -3.03
C VAL A 250 -21.00 -8.56 -3.64
N PHE A 251 -20.32 -8.48 -4.78
CA PHE A 251 -20.12 -7.25 -5.53
C PHE A 251 -21.35 -6.96 -6.41
N LEU A 252 -21.96 -5.79 -6.22
CA LEU A 252 -23.07 -5.31 -7.05
C LEU A 252 -22.58 -4.42 -8.19
N ALA A 253 -21.57 -3.58 -7.91
CA ALA A 253 -20.92 -2.69 -8.86
C ALA A 253 -19.43 -2.55 -8.51
N ALA A 254 -18.58 -2.47 -9.54
CA ALA A 254 -17.14 -2.25 -9.41
C ALA A 254 -16.62 -1.68 -10.74
N ASP A 255 -17.05 -0.47 -11.09
CA ASP A 255 -16.91 0.10 -12.42
C ASP A 255 -16.59 1.60 -12.38
N PHE A 256 -15.85 2.10 -13.36
CA PHE A 256 -15.82 3.54 -13.64
C PHE A 256 -17.15 3.96 -14.25
N VAL A 257 -17.74 5.04 -13.76
CA VAL A 257 -19.05 5.51 -14.21
C VAL A 257 -19.10 7.02 -14.39
N VAL A 258 -20.12 7.45 -15.13
CA VAL A 258 -20.64 8.81 -15.12
C VAL A 258 -22.06 8.73 -14.58
N ARG A 259 -22.28 9.38 -13.44
CA ARG A 259 -23.63 9.63 -12.91
C ARG A 259 -24.20 10.92 -13.46
N ALA A 260 -25.47 10.90 -13.83
CA ALA A 260 -26.19 12.12 -14.20
C ALA A 260 -26.23 13.05 -12.97
N GLU A 261 -25.89 14.33 -13.15
CA GLU A 261 -25.85 15.29 -12.04
C GLU A 261 -27.25 15.45 -11.41
N ALA A 262 -27.50 14.71 -10.32
CA ALA A 262 -28.54 15.05 -9.39
C ALA A 262 -28.02 16.20 -8.53
N VAL A 263 -28.75 17.32 -8.58
CA VAL A 263 -28.58 18.52 -7.75
C VAL A 263 -28.06 18.16 -6.36
N LYS A 264 -26.89 18.72 -6.01
CA LYS A 264 -26.22 18.58 -4.71
C LYS A 264 -27.25 18.60 -3.58
N LYS A 265 -27.40 17.46 -2.90
CA LYS A 265 -28.02 17.37 -1.59
C LYS A 265 -27.03 16.70 -0.66
N ASP A 266 -26.48 17.51 0.25
CA ASP A 266 -25.67 17.07 1.37
C ASP A 266 -26.29 15.87 2.09
N SER A 267 -25.53 14.78 2.25
CA SER A 267 -25.56 13.95 3.47
C SER A 267 -24.43 12.90 3.52
N SER A 268 -23.53 13.12 4.48
CA SER A 268 -22.93 12.13 5.40
C SER A 268 -22.04 10.99 4.89
N SER A 269 -20.89 11.27 4.26
CA SER A 269 -19.73 10.35 4.37
C SER A 269 -18.37 11.01 4.23
N HIS A 270 -18.21 12.26 4.68
CA HIS A 270 -16.86 12.82 4.73
C HIS A 270 -15.96 11.97 5.65
N PRO A 271 -14.74 11.63 5.22
CA PRO A 271 -13.85 10.78 5.99
C PRO A 271 -13.51 11.43 7.34
N LYS A 272 -13.15 10.58 8.31
CA LYS A 272 -12.69 11.02 9.62
C LYS A 272 -11.48 11.94 9.46
N ILE A 273 -11.46 13.01 10.23
CA ILE A 273 -10.34 13.95 10.28
C ILE A 273 -9.15 13.24 10.94
N LYS A 274 -8.00 13.32 10.28
CA LYS A 274 -6.73 12.77 10.74
C LYS A 274 -5.71 13.85 11.07
N CYS A 275 -5.88 15.05 10.50
CA CYS A 275 -5.04 16.21 10.82
C CYS A 275 -5.89 17.47 10.90
N VAL A 276 -5.64 18.30 11.92
CA VAL A 276 -6.22 19.64 12.06
C VAL A 276 -5.09 20.65 11.94
N VAL A 277 -5.21 21.54 10.96
CA VAL A 277 -4.28 22.63 10.68
C VAL A 277 -4.89 23.92 11.23
N TRP A 278 -4.10 24.65 11.99
CA TRP A 278 -4.51 25.85 12.69
C TRP A 278 -3.85 27.09 12.08
N ASP A 279 -4.64 28.14 11.88
CA ASP A 279 -4.13 29.51 11.91
C ASP A 279 -3.84 29.94 13.36
N LEU A 280 -3.08 31.03 13.54
CA LEU A 280 -2.65 31.51 14.85
C LEU A 280 -3.42 32.75 15.34
N ASP A 281 -3.25 33.89 14.65
CA ASP A 281 -3.81 35.17 15.06
C ASP A 281 -5.33 35.16 15.02
N ASN A 282 -5.99 35.63 16.08
CA ASN A 282 -7.45 35.54 16.27
C ASN A 282 -8.06 34.12 16.17
N THR A 283 -7.25 33.08 15.95
CA THR A 283 -7.68 31.69 15.78
C THR A 283 -7.29 30.84 16.98
N LEU A 284 -6.00 30.68 17.21
CA LEU A 284 -5.44 29.92 18.34
C LEU A 284 -5.34 30.80 19.59
N TRP A 285 -4.92 32.04 19.41
CA TRP A 285 -4.90 33.08 20.45
C TRP A 285 -5.75 34.29 20.05
N ASP A 286 -6.09 35.12 21.04
CA ASP A 286 -6.90 36.32 20.83
C ASP A 286 -5.98 37.52 20.56
N GLY A 287 -6.16 38.16 19.40
CA GLY A 287 -5.34 39.27 18.91
C GLY A 287 -4.32 38.88 17.84
N ILE A 288 -3.66 39.91 17.30
CA ILE A 288 -2.60 39.81 16.29
C ILE A 288 -1.25 39.95 16.98
N LEU A 289 -0.38 38.95 16.84
CA LEU A 289 0.91 38.90 17.55
C LEU A 289 1.82 40.10 17.27
N LEU A 290 1.79 40.64 16.04
CA LEU A 290 2.56 41.82 15.64
C LEU A 290 2.14 43.11 16.37
N GLU A 291 0.89 43.18 16.83
CA GLU A 291 0.32 44.36 17.49
C GLU A 291 0.35 44.23 19.02
N ASN A 292 0.40 43.00 19.54
CA ASN A 292 0.40 42.71 20.97
C ASN A 292 1.20 41.44 21.28
N GLU A 293 2.34 41.57 21.95
CA GLU A 293 3.17 40.41 22.33
C GLU A 293 2.53 39.54 23.43
N GLY A 294 1.48 40.04 24.10
CA GLY A 294 0.81 39.40 25.22
C GLY A 294 -0.40 38.51 24.86
N VAL A 295 -0.60 38.12 23.60
CA VAL A 295 -1.78 37.35 23.14
C VAL A 295 -1.99 36.05 23.92
N GLY A 296 -3.18 35.87 24.50
CA GLY A 296 -3.55 34.66 25.26
C GLY A 296 -4.34 33.67 24.42
N LEU A 297 -4.28 32.38 24.78
CA LEU A 297 -5.07 31.34 24.10
C LEU A 297 -6.57 31.67 24.16
N ARG A 298 -7.27 31.44 23.04
CA ARG A 298 -8.73 31.55 23.04
C ARG A 298 -9.36 30.44 23.90
N PRO A 299 -10.54 30.69 24.49
CA PRO A 299 -11.25 29.67 25.27
C PRO A 299 -11.43 28.36 24.49
N LYS A 300 -11.33 27.21 25.19
CA LYS A 300 -11.45 25.85 24.65
C LYS A 300 -10.36 25.37 23.69
N VAL A 301 -9.46 26.23 23.20
CA VAL A 301 -8.40 25.82 22.28
C VAL A 301 -7.50 24.75 22.91
N LEU A 302 -7.01 24.99 24.13
CA LEU A 302 -6.15 24.02 24.84
C LEU A 302 -6.85 22.67 25.06
N GLU A 303 -8.12 22.69 25.46
CA GLU A 303 -8.92 21.48 25.65
C GLU A 303 -9.08 20.71 24.33
N LEU A 304 -9.23 21.43 23.22
CA LEU A 304 -9.43 20.84 21.91
C LEU A 304 -8.12 20.25 21.33
N LEU A 305 -6.99 20.93 21.51
CA LEU A 305 -5.67 20.39 21.14
C LEU A 305 -5.39 19.07 21.89
N ARG A 306 -5.65 19.03 23.20
CA ARG A 306 -5.55 17.81 24.01
C ARG A 306 -6.51 16.72 23.54
N PHE A 307 -7.77 17.09 23.29
CA PHE A 307 -8.79 16.17 22.80
C PHE A 307 -8.37 15.48 21.49
N PHE A 308 -7.80 16.25 20.55
CA PHE A 308 -7.28 15.73 19.29
C PHE A 308 -6.05 14.85 19.49
N ASP A 309 -5.08 15.29 20.30
CA ASP A 309 -3.84 14.56 20.52
C ASP A 309 -4.07 13.19 21.19
N GLU A 310 -4.91 13.15 22.24
CA GLU A 310 -5.27 11.90 22.93
C GLU A 310 -5.95 10.88 22.03
N ARG A 311 -6.59 11.34 20.95
CA ARG A 311 -7.30 10.51 19.96
C ARG A 311 -6.46 10.20 18.72
N GLY A 312 -5.19 10.61 18.73
CA GLY A 312 -4.23 10.41 17.64
C GLY A 312 -4.57 11.21 16.37
N ILE A 313 -5.25 12.35 16.51
CA ILE A 313 -5.44 13.33 15.43
C ILE A 313 -4.24 14.27 15.45
N LEU A 314 -3.55 14.37 14.32
CA LEU A 314 -2.32 15.16 14.19
C LEU A 314 -2.64 16.66 14.12
N LEU A 315 -1.75 17.49 14.64
CA LEU A 315 -1.93 18.94 14.68
C LEU A 315 -0.80 19.60 13.89
N SER A 316 -1.13 20.63 13.11
CA SER A 316 -0.16 21.42 12.35
C SER A 316 -0.59 22.88 12.29
N ILE A 317 0.25 23.75 11.72
CA ILE A 317 0.03 25.20 11.62
C ILE A 317 0.15 25.63 10.17
N ALA A 318 -0.78 26.45 9.69
CA ALA A 318 -0.63 27.23 8.47
C ALA A 318 -0.95 28.69 8.81
N SER A 319 0.08 29.49 9.11
CA SER A 319 -0.07 30.85 9.62
C SER A 319 0.69 31.90 8.81
N LYS A 320 0.13 33.11 8.70
CA LYS A 320 0.78 34.25 8.03
C LYS A 320 1.46 35.13 9.07
N ASN A 321 2.56 34.65 9.63
CA ASN A 321 3.35 35.34 10.66
C ASN A 321 4.84 35.26 10.37
N ASP A 322 5.62 36.02 11.13
CA ASP A 322 7.04 35.74 11.31
C ASP A 322 7.22 34.43 12.09
N GLU A 323 7.93 33.47 11.51
CA GLU A 323 8.14 32.14 12.08
C GLU A 323 8.77 32.22 13.47
N SER A 324 9.82 33.04 13.63
CA SER A 324 10.60 33.09 14.86
C SER A 324 9.78 33.63 16.05
N SER A 325 8.95 34.64 15.78
CA SER A 325 8.13 35.31 16.79
C SER A 325 6.93 34.44 17.18
N ALA A 326 6.25 33.86 16.18
CA ALA A 326 5.13 32.96 16.40
C ALA A 326 5.56 31.68 17.14
N TRP A 327 6.71 31.11 16.78
CA TRP A 327 7.23 29.91 17.43
C TRP A 327 7.58 30.15 18.89
N ARG A 328 8.26 31.27 19.20
CA ARG A 328 8.54 31.66 20.59
C ARG A 328 7.27 31.77 21.42
N ARG A 329 6.21 32.38 20.86
CA ARG A 329 4.94 32.50 21.57
C ARG A 329 4.27 31.15 21.83
N LEU A 330 4.34 30.22 20.87
CA LEU A 330 3.85 28.85 21.06
C LEU A 330 4.60 28.11 22.16
N GLU A 331 5.91 28.34 22.31
CA GLU A 331 6.72 27.80 23.40
C GLU A 331 6.32 28.40 24.75
N GLU A 332 6.16 29.72 24.84
CA GLU A 332 5.71 30.41 26.07
C GLU A 332 4.32 29.94 26.53
N LEU A 333 3.43 29.65 25.57
CA LEU A 333 2.10 29.12 25.85
C LEU A 333 2.10 27.59 26.10
N GLY A 334 3.24 26.92 25.96
CA GLY A 334 3.42 25.48 26.17
C GLY A 334 2.77 24.60 25.10
N MET A 335 2.56 25.13 23.89
CA MET A 335 1.80 24.49 22.81
C MET A 335 2.67 23.95 21.66
N ALA A 336 3.95 24.35 21.58
CA ALA A 336 4.83 24.00 20.47
C ALA A 336 4.89 22.49 20.17
N ASP A 337 4.91 21.65 21.21
CA ASP A 337 5.05 20.19 21.10
C ASP A 337 3.84 19.48 20.47
N TYR A 338 2.70 20.16 20.34
CA TYR A 338 1.52 19.59 19.66
C TYR A 338 1.68 19.61 18.14
N PHE A 339 2.41 20.59 17.59
CA PHE A 339 2.37 20.90 16.16
C PHE A 339 3.48 20.24 15.36
N LEU A 340 3.08 19.49 14.34
CA LEU A 340 3.96 18.80 13.39
C LEU A 340 4.02 19.60 12.09
N TYR A 341 5.23 19.72 11.52
CA TYR A 341 5.44 20.34 10.20
C TYR A 341 4.82 21.74 10.03
N PRO A 342 4.95 22.66 11.02
CA PRO A 342 4.32 23.98 10.95
C PRO A 342 4.78 24.76 9.72
N GLN A 343 3.85 25.42 9.05
CA GLN A 343 4.10 26.34 7.93
C GLN A 343 3.73 27.76 8.37
N ILE A 344 4.72 28.51 8.83
CA ILE A 344 4.56 29.89 9.29
C ILE A 344 5.33 30.80 8.33
N ASN A 345 4.64 31.34 7.33
CA ASN A 345 5.22 32.13 6.26
C ASN A 345 4.13 32.94 5.53
N TRP A 346 4.52 33.74 4.55
CA TRP A 346 3.59 34.61 3.79
C TRP A 346 3.00 33.97 2.52
N LEU A 347 3.20 32.66 2.30
CA LEU A 347 2.62 31.94 1.17
C LEU A 347 1.10 31.74 1.34
N PRO A 348 0.36 31.42 0.27
CA PRO A 348 -1.04 31.04 0.37
C PRO A 348 -1.25 29.87 1.33
N LYS A 349 -2.33 29.92 2.14
CA LYS A 349 -2.65 28.89 3.14
C LYS A 349 -2.86 27.53 2.48
N SER A 350 -3.48 27.52 1.30
CA SER A 350 -3.64 26.30 0.50
C SER A 350 -2.31 25.64 0.12
N GLU A 351 -1.28 26.39 -0.25
CA GLU A 351 0.05 25.85 -0.57
C GLU A 351 0.71 25.26 0.68
N ASN A 352 0.61 25.98 1.81
CA ASN A 352 1.11 25.52 3.11
C ASN A 352 0.43 24.22 3.57
N ILE A 353 -0.90 24.13 3.48
CA ILE A 353 -1.65 22.91 3.83
C ILE A 353 -1.27 21.74 2.91
N LYS A 354 -1.04 22.00 1.62
CA LYS A 354 -0.57 20.97 0.68
C LYS A 354 0.83 20.46 1.06
N ALA A 355 1.75 21.35 1.44
CA ALA A 355 3.08 20.97 1.91
C ALA A 355 3.01 20.11 3.18
N ILE A 356 2.13 20.47 4.14
CA ILE A 356 1.88 19.68 5.35
C ILE A 356 1.37 18.27 4.99
N ALA A 357 0.41 18.18 4.07
CA ALA A 357 -0.15 16.90 3.63
C ALA A 357 0.88 16.00 2.95
N GLU A 358 1.77 16.56 2.13
CA GLU A 358 2.89 15.84 1.52
C GLU A 358 3.90 15.34 2.56
N GLN A 359 4.22 16.15 3.56
CA GLN A 359 5.16 15.77 4.63
C GLN A 359 4.60 14.70 5.56
N LEU A 360 3.31 14.78 5.89
CA LEU A 360 2.60 13.78 6.70
C LEU A 360 2.18 12.53 5.91
N ASN A 361 2.25 12.58 4.57
CA ASN A 361 1.82 11.52 3.66
C ASN A 361 0.37 11.04 3.92
N ILE A 362 -0.55 12.00 4.10
CA ILE A 362 -1.99 11.77 4.32
C ILE A 362 -2.84 12.60 3.34
N GLY A 363 -4.01 12.06 2.97
CA GLY A 363 -4.90 12.70 2.01
C GLY A 363 -5.56 13.96 2.54
N LEU A 364 -5.64 15.00 1.69
CA LEU A 364 -6.24 16.32 2.00
C LEU A 364 -7.72 16.26 2.39
N ASP A 365 -8.44 15.22 1.97
CA ASP A 365 -9.82 14.92 2.36
C ASP A 365 -10.00 14.62 3.86
N THR A 366 -8.90 14.27 4.54
CA THR A 366 -8.85 14.02 5.99
C THR A 366 -8.34 15.20 6.81
N PHE A 367 -8.16 16.37 6.18
CA PHE A 367 -7.72 17.60 6.84
C PHE A 367 -8.90 18.47 7.24
N ALA A 368 -8.77 19.10 8.40
CA ALA A 368 -9.55 20.27 8.75
C ALA A 368 -8.62 21.48 8.86
N PHE A 369 -9.03 22.62 8.34
CA PHE A 369 -8.35 23.90 8.49
C PHE A 369 -9.21 24.84 9.33
N ILE A 370 -8.63 25.38 10.39
CA ILE A 370 -9.30 26.31 11.30
C ILE A 370 -8.66 27.68 11.14
N ASP A 371 -9.47 28.68 10.82
CA ASP A 371 -9.06 30.08 10.62
C ASP A 371 -10.26 30.99 10.97
N ASP A 372 -10.00 32.18 11.52
CA ASP A 372 -11.05 33.16 11.82
C ASP A 372 -11.49 33.92 10.55
N ASN A 373 -10.56 34.11 9.60
CA ASN A 373 -10.74 34.95 8.43
C ASN A 373 -11.51 34.21 7.32
N PRO A 374 -12.72 34.65 6.95
CA PRO A 374 -13.51 34.04 5.88
C PRO A 374 -12.82 34.03 4.52
N PHE A 375 -11.93 34.99 4.25
CA PHE A 375 -11.18 35.05 3.00
C PHE A 375 -10.19 33.88 2.88
N GLU A 376 -9.44 33.58 3.95
CA GLU A 376 -8.49 32.47 3.96
C GLU A 376 -9.22 31.12 3.92
N LEU A 377 -10.35 30.99 4.62
CA LEU A 377 -11.22 29.81 4.52
C LEU A 377 -11.73 29.62 3.09
N GLU A 378 -12.13 30.70 2.41
CA GLU A 378 -12.59 30.62 1.03
C GLU A 378 -11.46 30.28 0.06
N GLU A 379 -10.27 30.87 0.23
CA GLU A 379 -9.05 30.57 -0.52
C GLU A 379 -8.73 29.07 -0.46
N VAL A 380 -8.65 28.53 0.75
CA VAL A 380 -8.36 27.11 0.99
C VAL A 380 -9.48 26.23 0.43
N SER A 381 -10.74 26.57 0.66
CA SER A 381 -11.86 25.75 0.18
C SER A 381 -11.95 25.68 -1.35
N ARG A 382 -11.56 26.76 -2.06
CA ARG A 382 -11.54 26.82 -3.52
C ARG A 382 -10.33 26.09 -4.09
N ALA A 383 -9.15 26.30 -3.50
CA ALA A 383 -7.91 25.68 -3.94
C ALA A 383 -7.85 24.18 -3.60
N LEU A 384 -8.36 23.78 -2.43
CA LEU A 384 -8.28 22.43 -1.87
C LEU A 384 -9.66 21.88 -1.50
N LYS A 385 -10.42 21.40 -2.49
CA LYS A 385 -11.80 20.89 -2.32
C LYS A 385 -11.98 19.75 -1.30
N GLY A 386 -10.90 19.08 -0.87
CA GLY A 386 -10.93 18.03 0.15
C GLY A 386 -10.84 18.55 1.59
N VAL A 387 -10.29 19.75 1.81
CA VAL A 387 -10.01 20.26 3.15
C VAL A 387 -11.28 20.81 3.78
N THR A 388 -11.60 20.34 4.99
CA THR A 388 -12.75 20.86 5.75
C THR A 388 -12.37 22.19 6.39
N CYS A 389 -12.92 23.30 5.88
CA CYS A 389 -12.67 24.62 6.44
C CYS A 389 -13.67 24.91 7.58
N VAL A 390 -13.16 25.28 8.75
CA VAL A 390 -13.95 25.55 9.95
C VAL A 390 -13.60 26.94 10.45
N ASN A 391 -14.60 27.80 10.62
CA ASN A 391 -14.36 29.10 11.23
C ASN A 391 -14.03 28.95 12.73
N ALA A 392 -13.04 29.72 13.20
CA ALA A 392 -12.55 29.67 14.57
C ALA A 392 -13.64 29.90 15.65
N GLU A 393 -14.74 30.58 15.33
CA GLU A 393 -15.88 30.75 16.25
C GLU A 393 -16.63 29.43 16.52
N LYS A 394 -16.50 28.43 15.64
CA LYS A 394 -17.24 27.16 15.69
C LYS A 394 -16.42 26.00 16.24
N ILE A 395 -15.25 26.26 16.82
CA ILE A 395 -14.37 25.20 17.34
C ILE A 395 -15.02 24.37 18.45
N ALA A 396 -15.97 24.95 19.20
CA ALA A 396 -16.70 24.25 20.25
C ALA A 396 -17.54 23.07 19.70
N ASP A 397 -18.01 23.15 18.47
CA ASP A 397 -18.84 22.11 17.85
C ASP A 397 -18.02 20.86 17.50
N LEU A 398 -16.69 21.00 17.44
CA LEU A 398 -15.77 19.94 17.03
C LEU A 398 -15.67 18.80 18.06
N PHE A 399 -15.86 19.08 19.35
CA PHE A 399 -15.85 18.05 20.41
C PHE A 399 -16.91 16.97 20.18
N SER A 400 -18.10 17.37 19.72
CA SER A 400 -19.24 16.48 19.45
C SER A 400 -19.29 15.94 18.03
N ASN A 401 -18.43 16.43 17.14
CA ASN A 401 -18.50 16.07 15.73
C ASN A 401 -17.95 14.65 15.49
N PRO A 402 -18.72 13.72 14.87
CA PRO A 402 -18.28 12.34 14.64
C PRO A 402 -16.99 12.19 13.82
N ARG A 403 -16.68 13.18 12.97
CA ARG A 403 -15.47 13.16 12.14
C ARG A 403 -14.19 13.41 12.95
N TYR A 404 -14.29 14.01 14.12
CA TYR A 404 -13.15 14.44 14.95
C TYR A 404 -12.92 13.52 16.17
N GLN A 405 -13.55 12.34 16.20
CA GLN A 405 -13.46 11.43 17.35
C GLN A 405 -12.19 10.54 17.36
N GLY A 406 -11.42 10.50 16.26
CA GLY A 406 -10.19 9.72 16.16
C GLY A 406 -10.35 8.23 16.50
N SER A 407 -9.32 7.63 17.13
CA SER A 407 -9.33 6.26 17.67
C SER A 407 -8.90 6.30 19.14
N THR A 408 -9.60 5.53 19.99
CA THR A 408 -9.36 5.49 21.45
C THR A 408 -8.41 4.37 21.89
N ASN A 409 -7.86 3.59 20.96
CA ASN A 409 -6.95 2.49 21.30
C ASN A 409 -5.54 3.02 21.59
N GLU A 410 -4.75 2.31 22.41
CA GLU A 410 -3.33 2.63 22.68
C GLU A 410 -2.51 2.80 21.38
N ASP A 411 -2.89 2.11 20.31
CA ASP A 411 -2.30 2.22 18.97
C ASP A 411 -2.47 3.62 18.33
N ALA A 412 -3.47 4.41 18.74
CA ALA A 412 -3.64 5.78 18.26
C ALA A 412 -2.58 6.72 18.83
N ARG A 413 -2.26 6.56 20.11
CA ARG A 413 -1.22 7.32 20.81
C ARG A 413 0.19 6.93 20.33
N LYS A 414 0.42 5.64 20.06
CA LYS A 414 1.65 5.16 19.42
C LYS A 414 1.85 5.72 18.00
N ARG A 415 0.77 5.97 17.25
CA ARG A 415 0.85 6.58 15.91
C ARG A 415 1.24 8.06 15.95
N SER A 416 0.64 8.88 16.82
CA SER A 416 1.05 10.29 16.95
C SER A 416 2.49 10.40 17.44
N GLN A 417 2.91 9.51 18.35
CA GLN A 417 4.30 9.40 18.80
C GLN A 417 5.26 9.05 17.64
N PHE A 418 4.93 8.07 16.80
CA PHE A 418 5.74 7.73 15.62
C PHE A 418 5.92 8.93 14.66
N TYR A 419 4.87 9.71 14.42
CA TYR A 419 4.97 10.91 13.57
C TYR A 419 5.81 12.02 14.21
N ARG A 420 5.78 12.16 15.55
CA ARG A 420 6.67 13.07 16.28
C ARG A 420 8.12 12.61 16.19
N GLU A 421 8.38 11.32 16.41
CA GLU A 421 9.71 10.73 16.28
C GLU A 421 10.27 10.93 14.87
N GLU A 422 9.46 10.70 13.82
CA GLU A 422 9.86 10.92 12.43
C GLU A 422 10.02 12.41 12.09
N PHE A 423 9.18 13.30 12.64
CA PHE A 423 9.31 14.75 12.46
C PHE A 423 10.60 15.28 13.09
N VAL A 424 10.90 14.87 14.32
CA VAL A 424 12.16 15.19 15.01
C VAL A 424 13.33 14.63 14.19
N ARG A 425 13.25 13.36 13.76
CA ARG A 425 14.27 12.72 12.92
C ARG A 425 14.53 13.48 11.62
N ARG A 426 13.49 13.96 10.93
CA ARG A 426 13.61 14.76 9.70
C ARG A 426 14.15 16.16 9.95
N LYS A 427 13.73 16.82 11.03
CA LYS A 427 14.25 18.13 11.44
C LYS A 427 15.74 18.03 11.79
N SER A 428 16.15 16.94 12.42
CA SER A 428 17.56 16.60 12.61
C SER A 428 18.24 16.32 11.26
N ALA A 429 17.64 15.52 10.36
CA ALA A 429 18.19 15.25 9.04
C ALA A 429 18.44 16.52 8.20
N THR A 430 17.57 17.52 8.28
CA THR A 430 17.77 18.82 7.59
C THR A 430 18.99 19.59 8.10
N GLN A 431 19.44 19.34 9.35
CA GLN A 431 20.69 19.91 9.87
C GLN A 431 21.94 19.29 9.21
N PHE A 432 21.81 18.10 8.62
CA PHE A 432 22.91 17.39 7.95
C PHE A 432 22.97 17.63 6.43
N GLY A 433 21.97 18.30 5.83
CA GLY A 433 21.99 18.68 4.41
C GLY A 433 22.15 17.48 3.46
N SER A 434 23.24 17.44 2.70
CA SER A 434 23.58 16.33 1.77
C SER A 434 24.36 15.19 2.41
N ASP A 435 24.74 15.30 3.69
CA ASP A 435 25.52 14.28 4.41
C ASP A 435 24.62 13.18 4.97
N TYR A 436 24.16 12.30 4.08
CA TYR A 436 23.32 11.16 4.44
C TYR A 436 24.01 10.19 5.40
N LEU A 437 25.33 10.01 5.29
CA LEU A 437 26.10 9.12 6.17
C LEU A 437 26.23 9.72 7.58
N GLY A 438 26.47 11.03 7.70
CA GLY A 438 26.46 11.75 8.98
C GLY A 438 25.10 11.65 9.69
N PHE A 439 24.00 11.74 8.94
CA PHE A 439 22.66 11.52 9.48
C PHE A 439 22.44 10.09 10.01
N LEU A 440 22.88 9.06 9.26
CA LEU A 440 22.76 7.66 9.71
C LEU A 440 23.59 7.41 10.97
N ALA A 441 24.78 8.02 11.09
CA ALA A 441 25.60 7.94 12.28
C ALA A 441 24.91 8.59 13.50
N ALA A 442 24.29 9.76 13.31
CA ALA A 442 23.53 10.44 14.36
C ALA A 442 22.27 9.69 14.82
N CYS A 443 21.75 8.76 14.00
CA CYS A 443 20.63 7.91 14.42
C CYS A 443 21.04 6.85 15.46
N GLU A 444 22.35 6.61 15.68
CA GLU A 444 22.89 5.57 16.56
C GLU A 444 22.22 4.21 16.33
N ILE A 445 22.24 3.77 15.07
CA ILE A 445 21.65 2.49 14.70
C ILE A 445 22.38 1.36 15.45
N LYS A 446 21.60 0.50 16.10
CA LYS A 446 22.06 -0.72 16.76
C LYS A 446 21.48 -1.94 16.05
N LEU A 447 22.36 -2.73 15.47
CA LEU A 447 22.05 -4.01 14.85
C LEU A 447 22.33 -5.13 15.86
N PHE A 448 21.30 -5.92 16.14
CA PHE A 448 21.43 -7.13 16.94
C PHE A 448 21.47 -8.33 16.00
N VAL A 449 22.53 -9.13 16.11
CA VAL A 449 22.77 -10.33 15.30
C VAL A 449 22.76 -11.52 16.23
N ASP A 450 21.67 -12.29 16.20
CA ASP A 450 21.47 -13.44 17.06
C ASP A 450 21.36 -14.72 16.22
N LEU A 451 21.67 -15.87 16.82
CA LEU A 451 21.34 -17.16 16.23
C LEU A 451 19.82 -17.38 16.27
N TYR A 452 19.30 -18.05 15.25
CA TYR A 452 17.91 -18.46 15.19
C TYR A 452 17.52 -19.33 16.40
N MET A 453 16.36 -19.03 16.99
CA MET A 453 15.71 -19.82 18.04
C MET A 453 14.28 -20.16 17.63
N ASP A 454 13.66 -21.18 18.24
CA ASP A 454 12.32 -21.65 17.87
C ASP A 454 11.24 -20.54 17.98
N ASP A 455 11.38 -19.63 18.94
CA ASP A 455 10.48 -18.46 19.11
C ASP A 455 10.50 -17.51 17.90
N ASP A 456 11.56 -17.55 17.08
CA ASP A 456 11.65 -16.74 15.86
C ASP A 456 10.94 -17.37 14.66
N LEU A 457 10.47 -18.62 14.77
CA LEU A 457 9.91 -19.38 13.64
C LEU A 457 8.82 -18.62 12.90
N GLU A 458 7.87 -18.05 13.64
CA GLU A 458 6.74 -17.35 13.04
C GLU A 458 7.21 -16.11 12.28
N ARG A 459 8.09 -15.33 12.89
CA ARG A 459 8.56 -14.05 12.33
C ARG A 459 9.53 -14.25 11.17
N VAL A 460 10.39 -15.26 11.23
CA VAL A 460 11.28 -15.67 10.13
C VAL A 460 10.47 -16.22 8.96
N SER A 461 9.49 -17.10 9.23
CA SER A 461 8.61 -17.64 8.18
C SER A 461 7.86 -16.51 7.46
N GLU A 462 7.39 -15.50 8.21
CA GLU A 462 6.74 -14.32 7.65
C GLU A 462 7.71 -13.48 6.79
N LEU A 463 8.91 -13.19 7.30
CA LEU A 463 9.91 -12.39 6.61
C LEU A 463 10.32 -13.03 5.28
N VAL A 464 10.66 -14.32 5.30
CA VAL A 464 11.12 -15.08 4.13
C VAL A 464 10.06 -15.12 3.02
N GLN A 465 8.78 -15.16 3.39
CA GLN A 465 7.67 -15.18 2.43
C GLN A 465 7.40 -13.80 1.80
N ARG A 466 7.53 -12.73 2.60
CA ARG A 466 7.19 -11.36 2.21
C ARG A 466 8.31 -10.62 1.47
N THR A 467 9.56 -11.04 1.64
CA THR A 467 10.71 -10.34 1.06
C THR A 467 10.89 -10.71 -0.42
N ASN A 468 10.79 -9.70 -1.29
CA ASN A 468 10.97 -9.83 -2.74
C ASN A 468 12.12 -8.95 -3.29
N GLN A 469 12.29 -7.73 -2.75
CA GLN A 469 13.30 -6.76 -3.26
C GLN A 469 14.70 -6.98 -2.67
N LEU A 470 14.75 -7.35 -1.38
CA LEU A 470 15.98 -7.69 -0.67
C LEU A 470 16.05 -9.20 -0.38
N ASN A 471 15.64 -10.01 -1.35
CA ASN A 471 15.82 -11.47 -1.33
C ASN A 471 16.93 -11.82 -2.32
N PHE A 472 18.08 -12.23 -1.79
CA PHE A 472 19.32 -12.34 -2.56
C PHE A 472 19.29 -13.57 -3.47
N SER A 473 18.94 -14.74 -2.94
CA SER A 473 18.86 -15.98 -3.72
C SER A 473 17.63 -16.06 -4.64
N GLY A 474 16.63 -15.20 -4.40
CA GLY A 474 15.32 -15.28 -5.03
C GLY A 474 14.50 -16.50 -4.60
N ARG A 475 14.99 -17.31 -3.65
CA ARG A 475 14.30 -18.48 -3.12
C ARG A 475 13.23 -18.03 -2.13
N LYS A 476 12.05 -18.62 -2.26
CA LYS A 476 11.01 -18.53 -1.24
C LYS A 476 10.88 -19.89 -0.59
N TYR A 477 10.87 -19.91 0.73
CA TYR A 477 10.73 -21.14 1.48
C TYR A 477 9.32 -21.31 1.99
N GLN A 478 8.68 -22.39 1.58
CA GLN A 478 7.48 -22.85 2.25
C GLN A 478 7.79 -23.27 3.69
N ARG A 479 6.78 -23.30 4.57
CA ARG A 479 7.00 -23.67 5.97
C ARG A 479 7.53 -25.11 6.10
N SER A 480 7.03 -26.02 5.27
CA SER A 480 7.51 -27.41 5.16
C SER A 480 8.97 -27.51 4.69
N GLU A 481 9.44 -26.57 3.87
CA GLU A 481 10.81 -26.57 3.33
C GLU A 481 11.81 -25.90 4.26
N ILE A 482 11.40 -24.84 4.97
CA ILE A 482 12.28 -24.12 5.90
C ILE A 482 12.47 -24.90 7.20
N LEU A 483 11.47 -25.65 7.67
CA LEU A 483 11.54 -26.39 8.93
C LEU A 483 12.72 -27.38 8.99
N PRO A 484 12.96 -28.24 7.98
CA PRO A 484 14.15 -29.10 7.95
C PRO A 484 15.47 -28.31 7.97
N ILE A 485 15.51 -27.14 7.33
CA ILE A 485 16.70 -26.28 7.28
C ILE A 485 16.95 -25.66 8.66
N LEU A 486 15.91 -25.13 9.30
CA LEU A 486 15.96 -24.57 10.65
C LEU A 486 16.35 -25.63 11.67
N ALA A 487 15.90 -26.88 11.50
CA ALA A 487 16.26 -28.01 12.36
C ALA A 487 17.71 -28.51 12.14
N ASN A 488 18.35 -28.21 11.01
CA ASN A 488 19.69 -28.71 10.71
C ASN A 488 20.77 -27.98 11.54
N GLN A 489 21.39 -28.65 12.51
CA GLN A 489 22.38 -28.05 13.41
C GLN A 489 23.72 -27.70 12.75
N GLU A 490 24.00 -28.20 11.55
CA GLU A 490 25.26 -27.95 10.82
C GLU A 490 25.25 -26.61 10.07
N ILE A 491 24.11 -25.92 10.05
CA ILE A 491 23.93 -24.66 9.32
C ILE A 491 23.74 -23.53 10.33
N GLU A 492 24.56 -22.48 10.21
CA GLU A 492 24.38 -21.26 10.99
C GLU A 492 23.18 -20.48 10.40
N LYS A 493 22.19 -20.15 11.24
CA LYS A 493 21.12 -19.24 10.83
C LYS A 493 21.06 -18.05 11.75
N TYR A 494 20.98 -16.88 11.16
CA TYR A 494 20.97 -15.62 11.87
C TYR A 494 19.63 -14.93 11.74
N VAL A 495 19.20 -14.31 12.83
CA VAL A 495 18.06 -13.40 12.89
C VAL A 495 18.60 -12.02 13.24
N LEU A 496 18.23 -11.03 12.42
CA LEU A 496 18.68 -9.66 12.59
C LEU A 496 17.56 -8.81 13.18
N ARG A 497 17.85 -8.06 14.24
CA ARG A 497 16.96 -7.05 14.81
C ARG A 497 17.63 -5.69 14.79
N CYS A 498 16.86 -4.62 14.67
CA CYS A 498 17.43 -3.28 14.57
C CYS A 498 16.68 -2.31 15.49
N THR A 499 17.42 -1.40 16.11
CA THR A 499 16.91 -0.24 16.86
C THR A 499 17.70 1.00 16.48
N ASP A 500 17.13 2.18 16.70
CA ASP A 500 17.86 3.45 16.63
C ASP A 500 17.38 4.39 17.76
N ASN A 501 17.90 5.63 17.80
CA ASN A 501 17.53 6.64 18.80
C ASN A 501 16.03 6.99 18.86
N TYR A 502 15.24 6.53 17.90
CA TYR A 502 13.82 6.84 17.79
C TYR A 502 12.92 5.62 17.96
N GLY A 503 13.45 4.40 18.03
CA GLY A 503 12.62 3.21 18.30
C GLY A 503 13.16 1.89 17.76
N SER A 504 12.35 0.83 17.91
CA SER A 504 12.68 -0.54 17.47
C SER A 504 11.99 -0.93 16.17
N TYR A 505 12.74 -1.59 15.28
CA TYR A 505 12.25 -2.11 14.01
C TYR A 505 11.77 -3.57 14.08
N GLY A 506 12.03 -4.26 15.20
CA GLY A 506 11.78 -5.69 15.37
C GLY A 506 12.74 -6.58 14.54
N VAL A 507 12.31 -7.80 14.20
CA VAL A 507 13.05 -8.67 13.27
C VAL A 507 13.02 -8.08 11.86
N VAL A 508 14.20 -7.76 11.35
CA VAL A 508 14.42 -7.12 10.06
C VAL A 508 15.18 -7.99 9.07
N GLY A 509 15.80 -9.09 9.51
CA GLY A 509 16.61 -9.94 8.64
C GLY A 509 16.64 -11.41 9.04
N PHE A 510 16.83 -12.27 8.03
CA PHE A 510 17.09 -13.69 8.19
C PHE A 510 18.20 -14.10 7.23
N CYS A 511 19.16 -14.88 7.70
CA CYS A 511 20.29 -15.33 6.90
C CYS A 511 20.62 -16.79 7.18
N ILE A 512 20.97 -17.54 6.14
CA ILE A 512 21.49 -18.90 6.20
C ILE A 512 22.94 -18.87 5.73
N VAL A 513 23.85 -19.31 6.60
CA VAL A 513 25.29 -19.25 6.38
C VAL A 513 25.90 -20.65 6.58
N ARG A 514 26.76 -21.03 5.63
CA ARG A 514 27.74 -22.11 5.79
C ARG A 514 29.14 -21.53 5.77
N VAL A 515 30.05 -22.22 6.43
CA VAL A 515 31.48 -21.89 6.38
C VAL A 515 32.21 -23.12 5.91
N GLU A 516 32.92 -22.97 4.80
CA GLU A 516 33.64 -24.04 4.12
C GLU A 516 35.10 -23.60 3.99
N GLU A 517 36.00 -24.26 4.73
CA GLU A 517 37.44 -23.92 4.75
C GLU A 517 37.71 -22.43 5.04
N SER A 518 38.18 -21.66 4.03
CA SER A 518 38.43 -20.22 4.09
C SER A 518 37.33 -19.37 3.44
N GLU A 519 36.18 -19.95 3.08
CA GLU A 519 35.05 -19.22 2.48
C GLU A 519 33.83 -19.18 3.39
N ILE A 520 33.23 -17.99 3.54
CA ILE A 520 31.88 -17.85 4.10
C ILE A 520 30.88 -17.89 2.94
N ARG A 521 29.92 -18.81 3.00
CA ARG A 521 28.85 -18.96 2.01
C ARG A 521 27.51 -18.55 2.59
N VAL A 522 26.99 -17.43 2.10
CA VAL A 522 25.64 -16.95 2.38
C VAL A 522 24.70 -17.61 1.39
N GLU A 523 24.07 -18.71 1.78
CA GLU A 523 23.16 -19.48 0.93
C GLU A 523 21.84 -18.73 0.70
N ASP A 524 21.42 -17.97 1.70
CA ASP A 524 20.20 -17.18 1.66
C ASP A 524 20.31 -15.97 2.57
N PHE A 525 19.86 -14.82 2.07
CA PHE A 525 19.79 -13.59 2.84
C PHE A 525 18.54 -12.81 2.44
N MET A 526 17.75 -12.45 3.45
CA MET A 526 16.53 -11.68 3.30
C MET A 526 16.48 -10.53 4.29
N LEU A 527 16.13 -9.34 3.81
CA LEU A 527 15.91 -8.16 4.64
C LEU A 527 14.55 -7.51 4.41
N SER A 528 14.01 -6.93 5.47
CA SER A 528 12.80 -6.11 5.43
C SER A 528 13.06 -4.83 4.65
N CYS A 529 12.08 -4.37 3.87
CA CYS A 529 12.15 -3.06 3.19
C CYS A 529 12.29 -1.87 4.15
N ARG A 530 11.98 -2.05 5.45
CA ARG A 530 12.11 -0.99 6.49
C ARG A 530 13.55 -0.55 6.74
N VAL A 531 14.50 -1.44 6.45
CA VAL A 531 15.94 -1.20 6.68
C VAL A 531 16.72 -0.98 5.39
N GLN A 532 16.03 -0.93 4.25
CA GLN A 532 16.65 -0.68 2.95
C GLN A 532 17.38 0.68 2.95
N GLY A 533 18.61 0.69 2.42
CA GLY A 533 19.43 1.91 2.32
C GLY A 533 20.02 2.38 3.65
N ARG A 534 19.99 1.54 4.70
CA ARG A 534 20.58 1.83 6.02
C ARG A 534 21.87 1.05 6.29
N PHE A 535 22.47 0.42 5.28
CA PHE A 535 23.73 -0.33 5.39
C PHE A 535 23.70 -1.52 6.37
N ILE A 536 22.51 -2.07 6.67
CA ILE A 536 22.38 -3.26 7.53
C ILE A 536 23.04 -4.47 6.89
N GLU A 537 22.98 -4.57 5.57
CA GLU A 537 23.65 -5.57 4.74
C GLU A 537 25.16 -5.57 4.98
N GLN A 538 25.78 -4.38 4.84
CA GLN A 538 27.22 -4.20 5.01
C GLN A 538 27.64 -4.45 6.46
N ALA A 539 26.91 -3.91 7.44
CA ALA A 539 27.19 -4.15 8.86
C ALA A 539 27.10 -5.64 9.23
N PHE A 540 26.13 -6.37 8.67
CA PHE A 540 26.00 -7.80 8.88
C PHE A 540 27.12 -8.61 8.20
N PHE A 541 27.51 -8.27 6.96
CA PHE A 541 28.68 -8.92 6.33
C PHE A 541 29.97 -8.65 7.09
N ASN A 542 30.15 -7.44 7.61
CA ASN A 542 31.27 -7.11 8.49
C ASN A 542 31.27 -7.97 9.77
N TYR A 543 30.10 -8.17 10.37
CA TYR A 543 29.95 -9.08 11.51
C TYR A 543 30.34 -10.52 11.15
N LEU A 544 29.87 -11.05 10.01
CA LEU A 544 30.18 -12.42 9.58
C LEU A 544 31.68 -12.65 9.38
N VAL A 545 32.36 -11.69 8.73
CA VAL A 545 33.80 -11.77 8.41
C VAL A 545 34.67 -11.66 9.67
N ASN A 546 34.25 -10.84 10.64
CA ASN A 546 35.03 -10.60 11.87
C ASN A 546 34.61 -11.49 13.05
N LYS A 547 33.59 -12.35 12.89
CA LYS A 547 33.21 -13.34 13.90
C LYS A 547 34.44 -14.21 14.25
N PRO A 548 34.77 -14.42 15.54
CA PRO A 548 35.91 -15.26 15.93
C PRO A 548 35.81 -16.67 15.35
N ARG A 549 36.84 -17.09 14.60
CA ARG A 549 36.95 -18.41 13.96
C ARG A 549 38.38 -18.94 14.09
N THR A 550 38.55 -20.25 13.96
CA THR A 550 39.88 -20.90 13.99
C THR A 550 40.76 -20.51 12.80
N GLN A 551 40.14 -20.25 11.65
CA GLN A 551 40.78 -19.75 10.43
C GLN A 551 40.04 -18.50 9.95
N LYS A 552 40.79 -17.48 9.52
CA LYS A 552 40.21 -16.25 8.97
C LYS A 552 39.69 -16.52 7.55
N PRO A 553 38.47 -16.08 7.20
CA PRO A 553 37.97 -16.25 5.86
C PRO A 553 38.73 -15.36 4.87
N GLU A 554 38.99 -15.90 3.68
CA GLU A 554 39.63 -15.24 2.54
C GLU A 554 38.60 -14.75 1.52
N SER A 555 37.41 -15.37 1.47
CA SER A 555 36.33 -14.96 0.57
C SER A 555 34.96 -14.96 1.26
N LEU A 556 34.06 -14.14 0.75
CA LEU A 556 32.63 -14.16 1.06
C LEU A 556 31.86 -14.39 -0.24
N TRP A 557 31.12 -15.49 -0.29
CA TRP A 557 30.24 -15.85 -1.39
C TRP A 557 28.78 -15.66 -0.98
N VAL A 558 27.98 -15.11 -1.88
CA VAL A 558 26.54 -14.89 -1.69
C VAL A 558 25.80 -15.53 -2.86
N ASN A 559 24.86 -16.41 -2.53
CA ASN A 559 23.93 -16.97 -3.49
C ASN A 559 23.00 -15.86 -4.00
N PHE A 560 23.25 -15.38 -5.21
CA PHE A 560 22.45 -14.33 -5.83
C PHE A 560 21.87 -14.78 -7.16
N LYS A 561 20.54 -14.74 -7.27
CA LYS A 561 19.83 -15.09 -8.50
C LYS A 561 19.00 -13.90 -8.97
N PRO A 562 19.28 -13.32 -10.15
CA PRO A 562 18.46 -12.25 -10.69
C PRO A 562 17.00 -12.71 -10.93
N THR A 563 16.04 -12.00 -10.35
CA THR A 563 14.59 -12.28 -10.52
C THR A 563 13.82 -11.13 -11.17
N GLY A 564 14.50 -10.04 -11.53
CA GLY A 564 13.90 -8.79 -12.01
C GLY A 564 13.24 -7.94 -10.92
N ARG A 565 12.95 -8.52 -9.73
CA ARG A 565 12.39 -7.82 -8.57
C ARG A 565 13.42 -7.50 -7.50
N ASN A 566 14.49 -8.29 -7.40
CA ASN A 566 15.59 -8.11 -6.46
C ASN A 566 16.71 -7.20 -6.96
N ILE A 567 16.36 -6.20 -7.79
CA ILE A 567 17.28 -5.16 -8.26
C ILE A 567 17.95 -4.43 -7.08
N PRO A 568 17.23 -4.08 -5.98
CA PRO A 568 17.88 -3.47 -4.83
C PRO A 568 18.95 -4.35 -4.17
N ALA A 569 18.71 -5.66 -4.03
CA ALA A 569 19.73 -6.59 -3.52
C ALA A 569 20.96 -6.66 -4.45
N GLN A 570 20.73 -6.65 -5.77
CA GLN A 570 21.80 -6.60 -6.76
C GLN A 570 22.68 -5.36 -6.58
N GLN A 571 22.05 -4.19 -6.45
CA GLN A 571 22.75 -2.91 -6.28
C GLN A 571 23.59 -2.89 -5.01
N VAL A 572 23.13 -3.53 -3.92
CA VAL A 572 23.94 -3.69 -2.71
C VAL A 572 25.19 -4.50 -3.02
N LEU A 573 25.06 -5.68 -3.60
CA LEU A 573 26.21 -6.55 -3.90
C LEU A 573 27.21 -5.86 -4.85
N GLU A 574 26.71 -5.17 -5.88
CA GLU A 574 27.53 -4.36 -6.80
C GLU A 574 28.28 -3.25 -6.06
N SER A 575 27.61 -2.52 -5.15
CA SER A 575 28.25 -1.47 -4.35
C SER A 575 29.33 -1.98 -3.39
N LEU A 576 29.24 -3.27 -3.04
CA LEU A 576 30.18 -3.97 -2.17
C LEU A 576 31.24 -4.77 -2.96
N ASN A 577 31.38 -4.51 -4.27
CA ASN A 577 32.36 -5.11 -5.18
C ASN A 577 32.27 -6.64 -5.31
N PHE A 578 31.09 -7.22 -5.12
CA PHE A 578 30.86 -8.63 -5.43
C PHE A 578 30.89 -8.87 -6.94
N VAL A 579 31.61 -9.90 -7.37
CA VAL A 579 31.79 -10.30 -8.77
C VAL A 579 31.25 -11.71 -9.02
N PRO A 580 30.76 -12.03 -10.23
CA PRO A 580 30.34 -13.38 -10.57
C PRO A 580 31.49 -14.38 -10.44
N CYS A 581 31.24 -15.49 -9.75
CA CYS A 581 32.16 -16.63 -9.67
C CYS A 581 31.65 -17.77 -10.57
N SER A 582 32.54 -18.61 -11.08
CA SER A 582 32.21 -19.80 -11.89
C SER A 582 33.02 -20.98 -11.34
N PRO A 583 32.44 -22.17 -11.12
CA PRO A 583 31.17 -22.67 -11.68
C PRO A 583 29.90 -22.42 -10.85
N ASP A 584 30.01 -21.84 -9.66
CA ASP A 584 28.86 -21.60 -8.77
C ASP A 584 28.05 -20.37 -9.19
N ASN A 585 26.74 -20.50 -9.36
CA ASN A 585 25.82 -19.43 -9.80
C ASN A 585 25.60 -18.29 -8.77
N GLY A 586 26.60 -17.89 -8.00
CA GLY A 586 26.54 -16.79 -7.02
C GLY A 586 27.57 -15.70 -7.30
N LEU A 587 27.59 -14.70 -6.40
CA LEU A 587 28.56 -13.61 -6.44
C LEU A 587 29.53 -13.75 -5.29
N GLN A 588 30.81 -13.43 -5.51
CA GLN A 588 31.89 -13.60 -4.55
C GLN A 588 32.68 -12.30 -4.43
N VAL A 589 33.33 -12.10 -3.28
CA VAL A 589 34.30 -11.03 -3.08
C VAL A 589 35.48 -11.54 -2.26
N ASP A 590 36.67 -11.03 -2.61
CA ASP A 590 37.94 -11.34 -1.94
C ASP A 590 38.12 -10.43 -0.71
N LEU A 591 38.18 -11.05 0.46
CA LEU A 591 38.29 -10.36 1.75
C LEU A 591 39.72 -9.86 2.04
N ASN A 592 40.71 -10.22 1.21
CA ASN A 592 42.04 -9.64 1.27
C ASN A 592 42.10 -8.25 0.64
N THR A 593 41.15 -7.94 -0.26
CA THR A 593 41.10 -6.68 -1.00
C THR A 593 39.90 -5.80 -0.63
N GLN A 594 38.81 -6.39 -0.15
CA GLN A 594 37.60 -5.68 0.24
C GLN A 594 37.40 -5.69 1.76
N SER A 595 37.02 -4.53 2.31
CA SER A 595 36.54 -4.39 3.68
C SER A 595 35.05 -4.03 3.70
N PHE A 596 34.35 -4.48 4.75
CA PHE A 596 32.95 -4.14 5.01
C PHE A 596 32.79 -3.21 6.21
N GLU A 597 33.86 -2.55 6.67
CA GLU A 597 33.82 -1.66 7.82
C GLU A 597 32.62 -0.70 7.77
N CYS A 598 31.84 -0.71 8.86
CA CYS A 598 30.64 0.09 9.03
C CYS A 598 30.67 0.69 10.43
N ASN A 599 31.38 1.83 10.55
CA ASN A 599 31.77 2.38 11.86
C ASN A 599 30.65 3.18 12.54
N PHE A 600 29.52 3.37 11.86
CA PHE A 600 28.38 4.15 12.34
C PHE A 600 27.18 3.29 12.78
N ILE A 601 27.28 1.96 12.64
CA ILE A 601 26.29 1.01 13.15
C ILE A 601 26.95 0.18 14.25
N SER A 602 26.38 0.23 15.45
CA SER A 602 26.83 -0.66 16.52
C SER A 602 26.24 -2.06 16.30
N VAL A 603 27.07 -3.08 16.33
CA VAL A 603 26.63 -4.48 16.16
C VAL A 603 26.86 -5.24 17.46
N SER A 604 25.83 -5.90 17.97
CA SER A 604 25.87 -6.67 19.23
C SER A 604 24.97 -7.91 19.14
N SER A 605 24.99 -8.78 20.16
CA SER A 605 23.97 -9.81 20.34
C SER A 605 23.09 -9.45 21.53
N MET A 606 21.80 -9.76 21.47
CA MET A 606 20.90 -9.60 22.63
C MET A 606 21.14 -10.65 23.72
N GLN A 607 21.90 -11.70 23.41
CA GLN A 607 22.17 -12.83 24.29
C GLN A 607 23.51 -12.73 25.04
N SER A 608 24.28 -11.66 24.80
CA SER A 608 25.61 -11.41 25.37
C SER A 608 25.62 -10.34 26.45
#